data_AF-A0A922K0L3-F1
#
_entry.id   AF-A0A922K0L3-F1
#
_cell.length_a   1.000
_cell.length_b   1.000
_cell.length_c   1.000
_cell.angle_alpha   90.00
_cell.angle_beta   90.00
_cell.angle_gamma   90.00
#
_symmetry.space_group_name_H-M   'P 1'
#
loop_
_entity.id
_entity.type
_entity.pdbx_description
1 polymer ?
#
loop_
_entity_poly.entity_id
_entity_poly.type
_entity_poly.pdbx_seq_one_letter_code
_entity_poly.pdbx_strand_id
1 'polypeptide(L)'
;MARLIRPFFRKTLSSSSSSGALLICRLQPLPQEPHLKTIGNSLFQTQHRTYITEMRKSAFEANILRLLRNEIQYELERSPPTQPVAKFDSFTVDSRPGEQWIRLKRKMGDEDIKVEVTMFDGAIPTAKSGGGTGEEVQLHITLIVNISKCKDVDVLEITCSAWPDSIEINRLFIRRGDKMPAQPYVGPEFKELDDELQDSLYKFLEARV
;
A
#
# COMPACT_ATOMS: atom_id res chain seq x y z
N MET A 1 -5.50 -14.29 45.13
CA MET A 1 -5.69 -15.01 43.85
C MET A 1 -5.35 -14.03 42.73
N ALA A 2 -4.07 -13.94 42.38
CA ALA A 2 -3.57 -12.99 41.37
C ALA A 2 -2.96 -13.80 40.22
N ARG A 3 -3.41 -13.54 38.99
CA ARG A 3 -2.79 -14.08 37.78
C ARG A 3 -2.21 -12.92 36.98
N LEU A 4 -0.91 -12.74 37.18
CA LEU A 4 0.00 -11.94 36.35
C LEU A 4 0.05 -12.54 34.95
N ILE A 5 -0.15 -11.72 33.92
CA ILE A 5 0.19 -12.07 32.53
C ILE A 5 1.23 -11.03 32.07
N ARG A 6 2.48 -11.49 31.98
CA ARG A 6 3.58 -10.79 31.32
C ARG A 6 3.53 -11.10 29.83
N PRO A 7 3.75 -10.15 28.92
CA PRO A 7 4.15 -10.49 27.56
C PRO A 7 5.66 -10.81 27.54
N PHE A 8 5.97 -11.98 27.02
CA PHE A 8 7.31 -12.49 26.77
C PHE A 8 7.92 -11.80 25.55
N PHE A 9 9.07 -11.16 25.72
CA PHE A 9 9.95 -10.79 24.61
C PHE A 9 10.62 -12.05 24.04
N ARG A 10 10.44 -12.33 22.74
CA ARG A 10 11.31 -13.24 22.00
C ARG A 10 12.11 -12.45 20.95
N LYS A 11 13.42 -12.42 21.16
CA LYS A 11 14.43 -12.14 20.13
C LYS A 11 14.60 -13.38 19.26
N THR A 12 14.68 -13.23 17.95
CA THR A 12 15.33 -14.23 17.08
C THR A 12 16.18 -13.54 16.01
N LEU A 13 17.42 -14.00 15.93
CA LEU A 13 18.45 -13.64 14.95
C LEU A 13 18.29 -14.48 13.65
N SER A 14 18.69 -13.86 12.54
CA SER A 14 19.37 -14.40 11.33
C SER A 14 18.86 -15.66 10.61
N SER A 15 18.80 -15.61 9.28
CA SER A 15 19.63 -16.49 8.41
C SER A 15 19.54 -16.13 6.92
N SER A 16 20.70 -16.12 6.29
CA SER A 16 21.00 -16.12 4.85
C SER A 16 20.94 -17.53 4.24
N SER A 17 20.63 -17.65 2.94
CA SER A 17 21.03 -18.75 2.03
C SER A 17 20.55 -18.39 0.61
N SER A 18 21.38 -18.21 -0.43
CA SER A 18 22.21 -19.13 -1.24
C SER A 18 21.45 -20.14 -2.12
N SER A 19 21.65 -20.01 -3.44
CA SER A 19 22.07 -21.07 -4.39
C SER A 19 21.26 -21.16 -5.69
N GLY A 20 21.98 -21.20 -6.80
CA GLY A 20 21.44 -21.49 -8.13
C GLY A 20 22.48 -21.28 -9.23
N ALA A 21 23.52 -22.12 -9.26
CA ALA A 21 24.57 -22.13 -10.28
C ALA A 21 24.01 -22.54 -11.65
N LEU A 22 24.38 -21.83 -12.71
CA LEU A 22 24.17 -22.26 -14.09
C LEU A 22 25.52 -22.55 -14.76
N LEU A 23 25.65 -23.79 -15.22
CA LEU A 23 26.75 -24.37 -15.97
C LEU A 23 26.99 -23.61 -17.29
N ILE A 24 28.23 -23.12 -17.46
CA ILE A 24 28.71 -22.57 -18.73
C ILE A 24 29.34 -23.72 -19.52
N CYS A 25 28.60 -24.29 -20.49
CA CYS A 25 29.19 -25.13 -21.53
C CYS A 25 29.76 -24.22 -22.63
N ARG A 26 31.08 -24.04 -22.63
CA ARG A 26 31.84 -23.53 -23.78
C ARG A 26 31.86 -24.59 -24.88
N LEU A 27 31.36 -24.26 -26.06
CA LEU A 27 31.76 -24.90 -27.32
C LEU A 27 32.07 -23.79 -28.33
N GLN A 28 33.30 -23.77 -28.83
CA GLN A 28 33.77 -22.88 -29.90
C GLN A 28 33.22 -23.35 -31.26
N PRO A 29 32.88 -22.43 -32.19
CA PRO A 29 32.73 -22.78 -33.59
C PRO A 29 33.96 -22.38 -34.42
N LEU A 30 34.42 -23.29 -35.27
CA LEU A 30 35.36 -23.06 -36.37
C LEU A 30 34.64 -22.31 -37.51
N PRO A 31 35.24 -21.34 -38.21
CA PRO A 31 34.60 -20.74 -39.39
C PRO A 31 34.91 -21.56 -40.64
N GLN A 32 33.88 -22.02 -41.35
CA GLN A 32 33.95 -22.33 -42.77
C GLN A 32 33.40 -21.14 -43.57
N GLU A 33 34.16 -20.69 -44.56
CA GLU A 33 33.82 -19.57 -45.43
C GLU A 33 32.57 -19.83 -46.31
N PRO A 34 31.82 -18.77 -46.70
CA PRO A 34 30.67 -18.89 -47.57
C PRO A 34 31.08 -18.69 -49.05
N HIS A 35 30.86 -19.71 -49.87
CA HIS A 35 30.74 -19.50 -51.32
C HIS A 35 29.32 -19.03 -51.68
N LEU A 36 29.28 -17.91 -52.38
CA LEU A 36 28.11 -17.15 -52.81
C LEU A 36 27.09 -17.99 -53.60
N LYS A 37 25.80 -17.78 -53.31
CA LYS A 37 24.74 -17.30 -54.24
C LYS A 37 23.35 -17.74 -53.73
N THR A 38 22.51 -16.77 -53.37
CA THR A 38 21.09 -16.67 -53.78
C THR A 38 20.55 -15.35 -53.25
N ILE A 39 20.45 -14.37 -54.15
CA ILE A 39 19.67 -13.16 -53.96
C ILE A 39 18.23 -13.53 -54.32
N GLY A 40 17.32 -13.40 -53.35
CA GLY A 40 15.88 -13.58 -53.55
C GLY A 40 15.25 -14.39 -52.43
N ASN A 41 14.45 -13.72 -51.60
CA ASN A 41 13.39 -14.23 -50.68
C ASN A 41 13.50 -13.80 -49.20
N SER A 42 14.55 -13.09 -48.76
CA SER A 42 14.67 -12.68 -47.35
C SER A 42 13.63 -11.66 -46.87
N LEU A 43 13.05 -10.86 -47.78
CA LEU A 43 12.00 -9.88 -47.46
C LEU A 43 10.62 -10.51 -47.20
N PHE A 44 10.27 -11.59 -47.90
CA PHE A 44 8.95 -12.23 -47.73
C PHE A 44 8.87 -13.12 -46.49
N GLN A 45 9.98 -13.78 -46.13
CA GLN A 45 10.05 -14.58 -44.90
C GLN A 45 10.05 -13.72 -43.64
N THR A 46 10.66 -12.54 -43.68
CA THR A 46 10.63 -11.58 -42.56
C THR A 46 9.23 -10.97 -42.39
N GLN A 47 8.58 -10.57 -43.48
CA GLN A 47 7.20 -10.05 -43.45
C GLN A 47 6.18 -11.06 -42.89
N HIS A 48 6.25 -12.33 -43.29
CA HIS A 48 5.35 -13.37 -42.79
C HIS A 48 5.56 -13.69 -41.30
N ARG A 49 6.82 -13.65 -40.84
CA ARG A 49 7.16 -13.86 -39.42
C ARG A 49 6.69 -12.69 -38.55
N THR A 50 6.76 -11.46 -39.07
CA THR A 50 6.18 -10.29 -38.40
C THR A 50 4.66 -10.39 -38.34
N TYR A 51 3.99 -10.73 -39.44
CA TYR A 51 2.54 -10.89 -39.49
C TYR A 51 2.01 -11.95 -38.50
N ILE A 52 2.62 -13.13 -38.44
CA ILE A 52 2.23 -14.17 -37.46
C ILE A 52 2.42 -13.67 -36.02
N THR A 53 3.49 -12.94 -35.77
CA THR A 53 3.77 -12.37 -34.43
C THR A 53 2.72 -11.32 -34.06
N GLU A 54 2.37 -10.42 -34.99
CA GLU A 54 1.30 -9.44 -34.84
C GLU A 54 -0.06 -10.12 -34.62
N MET A 55 -0.38 -11.18 -35.36
CA MET A 55 -1.61 -11.95 -35.18
C MET A 55 -1.68 -12.60 -33.79
N ARG A 56 -0.57 -13.18 -33.31
CA ARG A 56 -0.51 -13.76 -31.96
C ARG A 56 -0.67 -12.70 -30.88
N LYS A 57 -0.01 -11.55 -31.04
CA LYS A 57 -0.13 -10.41 -30.14
C LYS A 57 -1.58 -9.91 -30.10
N SER A 58 -2.19 -9.72 -31.26
CA SER A 58 -3.58 -9.29 -31.39
C SER A 58 -4.56 -10.29 -30.76
N ALA A 59 -4.38 -11.59 -30.99
CA ALA A 59 -5.21 -12.63 -30.36
C ALA A 59 -5.05 -12.64 -28.83
N PHE A 60 -3.83 -12.44 -28.33
CA PHE A 60 -3.55 -12.32 -26.90
C PHE A 60 -4.22 -11.08 -26.29
N GLU A 61 -4.04 -9.90 -26.90
CA GLU A 61 -4.67 -8.65 -26.47
C GLU A 61 -6.20 -8.75 -26.49
N ALA A 62 -6.77 -9.33 -27.56
CA ALA A 62 -8.21 -9.56 -27.66
C ALA A 62 -8.71 -10.47 -26.53
N ASN A 63 -7.94 -11.49 -26.16
CA ASN A 63 -8.28 -12.35 -25.02
C ASN A 63 -8.23 -11.58 -23.70
N ILE A 64 -7.19 -10.77 -23.44
CA ILE A 64 -7.11 -9.96 -22.22
C ILE A 64 -8.25 -8.93 -22.15
N LEU A 65 -8.54 -8.22 -23.25
CA LEU A 65 -9.64 -7.27 -23.31
C LEU A 65 -10.99 -7.93 -23.05
N ARG A 66 -11.20 -9.15 -23.58
CA ARG A 66 -12.41 -9.93 -23.30
C ARG A 66 -12.51 -10.27 -21.82
N LEU A 67 -11.42 -10.73 -21.20
CA LEU A 67 -11.40 -11.05 -19.77
C LEU A 67 -11.68 -9.81 -18.92
N LEU A 68 -11.03 -8.68 -19.20
CA LEU A 68 -11.25 -7.43 -18.47
C LEU A 68 -12.68 -6.92 -18.62
N ARG A 69 -13.26 -6.97 -19.81
CA ARG A 69 -14.66 -6.57 -20.03
C ARG A 69 -15.63 -7.47 -19.27
N ASN A 70 -15.38 -8.78 -19.28
CA ASN A 70 -16.19 -9.73 -18.53
C ASN A 70 -16.10 -9.46 -17.02
N GLU A 71 -14.90 -9.18 -16.51
CA GLU A 71 -14.68 -8.87 -15.09
C GLU A 71 -15.36 -7.56 -14.68
N ILE A 72 -15.20 -6.50 -15.48
CA ILE A 72 -15.88 -5.21 -15.26
C ILE A 72 -17.40 -5.42 -15.22
N GLN A 73 -17.95 -6.19 -16.17
CA GLN A 73 -19.38 -6.46 -16.21
C GLN A 73 -19.84 -7.26 -14.97
N TYR A 74 -19.08 -8.30 -14.60
CA TYR A 74 -19.37 -9.11 -13.43
C TYR A 74 -19.40 -8.28 -12.15
N GLU A 75 -18.41 -7.41 -11.94
CA GLU A 75 -18.37 -6.55 -10.75
C GLU A 75 -19.45 -5.47 -10.76
N LEU A 76 -19.83 -4.91 -11.92
CA LEU A 76 -20.96 -3.98 -12.01
C LEU A 76 -22.30 -4.63 -11.66
N GLU A 77 -22.51 -5.89 -12.04
CA GLU A 77 -23.72 -6.65 -11.71
C GLU A 77 -23.75 -7.10 -10.24
N ARG A 78 -22.59 -7.53 -9.72
CA ARG A 78 -22.44 -8.03 -8.37
C ARG A 78 -22.46 -6.92 -7.32
N SER A 79 -21.82 -5.79 -7.61
CA SER A 79 -21.56 -4.68 -6.69
C SER A 79 -21.84 -3.34 -7.39
N PRO A 80 -23.12 -2.97 -7.59
CA PRO A 80 -23.46 -1.76 -8.33
C PRO A 80 -22.83 -0.52 -7.68
N PRO A 81 -22.31 0.44 -8.48
CA PRO A 81 -21.65 1.63 -7.95
C PRO A 81 -22.55 2.39 -6.98
N THR A 82 -22.13 2.49 -5.72
CA THR A 82 -22.84 3.28 -4.71
C THR A 82 -22.42 4.74 -4.80
N GLN A 83 -23.33 5.65 -4.46
CA GLN A 83 -22.98 7.07 -4.37
C GLN A 83 -21.86 7.27 -3.35
N PRO A 84 -20.88 8.16 -3.62
CA PRO A 84 -19.83 8.47 -2.67
C PRO A 84 -20.44 8.93 -1.34
N VAL A 85 -20.00 8.32 -0.25
CA VAL A 85 -20.45 8.70 1.10
C VAL A 85 -19.94 10.12 1.38
N ALA A 86 -20.85 11.08 1.52
CA ALA A 86 -20.49 12.49 1.79
C ALA A 86 -20.28 12.78 3.28
N LYS A 87 -20.84 11.95 4.17
CA LYS A 87 -20.75 12.09 5.62
C LYS A 87 -20.57 10.73 6.28
N PHE A 88 -19.66 10.67 7.23
CA PHE A 88 -19.44 9.51 8.08
C PHE A 88 -19.47 9.97 9.53
N ASP A 89 -20.51 9.54 10.26
CA ASP A 89 -20.82 10.06 11.59
C ASP A 89 -20.80 11.61 11.60
N SER A 90 -19.89 12.22 12.35
CA SER A 90 -19.76 13.66 12.50
C SER A 90 -18.75 14.28 11.52
N PHE A 91 -18.14 13.48 10.64
CA PHE A 91 -17.17 13.91 9.65
C PHE A 91 -17.81 14.14 8.29
N THR A 92 -17.36 15.18 7.60
CA THR A 92 -17.55 15.33 6.16
C THR A 92 -16.44 14.58 5.43
N VAL A 93 -16.82 13.82 4.41
CA VAL A 93 -15.90 13.00 3.61
C VAL A 93 -15.60 13.72 2.29
N ASP A 94 -14.32 13.98 2.03
CA ASP A 94 -13.78 14.51 0.77
C ASP A 94 -13.00 13.38 0.09
N SER A 95 -13.63 12.73 -0.89
CA SER A 95 -13.04 11.69 -1.75
C SER A 95 -12.91 12.24 -3.16
N ARG A 96 -11.69 12.24 -3.70
CA ARG A 96 -11.40 12.78 -5.02
C ARG A 96 -11.05 11.66 -5.99
N PRO A 97 -11.66 11.65 -7.19
CA PRO A 97 -11.30 10.69 -8.22
C PRO A 97 -9.80 10.71 -8.52
N GLY A 98 -9.16 9.54 -8.50
CA GLY A 98 -7.73 9.37 -8.77
C GLY A 98 -6.81 9.48 -7.54
N GLU A 99 -7.31 9.92 -6.38
CA GLU A 99 -6.56 9.84 -5.12
C GLU A 99 -6.69 8.43 -4.51
N GLN A 100 -5.61 7.92 -3.90
CA GLN A 100 -5.60 6.65 -3.15
C GLN A 100 -5.78 6.87 -1.64
N TRP A 101 -6.35 8.01 -1.26
CA TRP A 101 -6.71 8.32 0.12
C TRP A 101 -8.02 9.13 0.13
N ILE A 102 -8.70 9.13 1.26
CA ILE A 102 -9.86 9.99 1.54
C ILE A 102 -9.54 10.95 2.67
N ARG A 103 -10.22 12.09 2.70
CA ARG A 103 -10.04 13.10 3.75
C ARG A 103 -11.33 13.25 4.54
N LEU A 104 -11.27 12.98 5.84
CA LEU A 104 -12.35 13.24 6.78
C LEU A 104 -12.09 14.59 7.45
N LYS A 105 -13.10 15.45 7.52
CA LYS A 105 -12.99 16.76 8.17
C LYS A 105 -14.11 16.96 9.16
N ARG A 106 -13.79 17.50 10.33
CA ARG A 106 -14.74 17.87 11.37
C ARG A 106 -14.20 19.05 12.17
N LYS A 107 -15.10 19.85 12.72
CA LYS A 107 -14.78 20.85 13.74
C LYS A 107 -15.31 20.40 15.10
N MET A 108 -14.47 20.46 16.13
CA MET A 108 -14.80 20.11 17.52
C MET A 108 -14.39 21.25 18.46
N GLY A 109 -15.37 22.05 18.90
CA GLY A 109 -15.09 23.27 19.67
C GLY A 109 -14.20 24.23 18.88
N ASP A 110 -13.03 24.54 19.45
CA ASP A 110 -12.02 25.42 18.84
C ASP A 110 -10.98 24.66 17.98
N GLU A 111 -11.13 23.34 17.85
CA GLU A 111 -10.24 22.47 17.08
C GLU A 111 -10.83 22.12 15.72
N ASP A 112 -10.03 22.24 14.68
CA ASP A 112 -10.29 21.73 13.34
C ASP A 112 -9.50 20.42 13.15
N ILE A 113 -10.23 19.34 12.91
CA ILE A 113 -9.71 17.97 12.81
C ILE A 113 -9.81 17.54 11.35
N LYS A 114 -8.68 17.09 10.80
CA LYS A 114 -8.57 16.51 9.46
C LYS A 114 -7.87 15.15 9.55
N VAL A 115 -8.55 14.10 9.12
CA VAL A 115 -7.99 12.74 9.04
C VAL A 115 -7.78 12.38 7.57
N GLU A 116 -6.57 12.02 7.18
CA GLU A 116 -6.29 11.46 5.87
C GLU A 116 -6.13 9.94 6.02
N VAL A 117 -6.91 9.18 5.26
CA VAL A 117 -6.98 7.72 5.36
C VAL A 117 -6.60 7.13 4.02
N THR A 118 -5.57 6.30 3.99
CA THR A 118 -5.09 5.63 2.79
C THR A 118 -5.97 4.43 2.41
N MET A 119 -5.90 4.01 1.15
CA MET A 119 -6.24 2.64 0.76
C MET A 119 -5.26 1.66 1.41
N PHE A 120 -5.62 0.36 1.48
CA PHE A 120 -4.75 -0.69 2.03
C PHE A 120 -3.30 -0.57 1.55
N ASP A 121 -2.39 -0.32 2.47
CA ASP A 121 -0.97 -0.08 2.22
C ASP A 121 -0.06 -1.08 2.95
N GLY A 122 -0.63 -1.90 3.83
CA GLY A 122 0.03 -3.03 4.47
C GLY A 122 -0.76 -4.34 4.37
N ALA A 123 -0.06 -5.47 4.34
CA ALA A 123 -0.63 -6.81 4.34
C ALA A 123 0.30 -7.78 5.06
N ILE A 124 -0.16 -8.38 6.16
CA ILE A 124 0.59 -9.38 6.93
C ILE A 124 -0.16 -10.72 6.91
N PRO A 125 0.51 -11.84 6.56
CA PRO A 125 -0.09 -13.16 6.69
C PRO A 125 -0.39 -13.49 8.15
N THR A 126 -1.62 -13.89 8.45
CA THR A 126 -1.98 -14.34 9.79
C THR A 126 -1.61 -15.82 9.98
N ALA A 127 -1.06 -16.15 11.15
CA ALA A 127 -0.77 -17.53 11.49
C ALA A 127 -2.08 -18.26 11.82
N LYS A 128 -2.47 -19.24 10.98
CA LYS A 128 -3.73 -19.98 11.11
C LYS A 128 -3.91 -20.58 12.52
N SER A 129 -4.96 -20.16 13.22
CA SER A 129 -5.56 -20.94 14.31
C SER A 129 -6.75 -21.73 13.76
N GLY A 130 -6.47 -22.82 13.03
CA GLY A 130 -7.46 -23.86 12.73
C GLY A 130 -8.11 -23.85 11.34
N GLY A 131 -7.83 -24.90 10.56
CA GLY A 131 -8.77 -25.54 9.62
C GLY A 131 -9.19 -24.83 8.33
N GLY A 132 -8.95 -23.53 8.14
CA GLY A 132 -9.36 -22.80 6.92
C GLY A 132 -8.36 -22.90 5.76
N THR A 133 -8.84 -23.20 4.55
CA THR A 133 -8.02 -23.37 3.33
C THR A 133 -7.49 -22.05 2.75
N GLY A 134 -7.91 -20.88 3.26
CA GLY A 134 -7.39 -19.57 2.85
C GLY A 134 -6.17 -19.14 3.66
N GLU A 135 -5.18 -18.51 3.03
CA GLU A 135 -4.19 -17.68 3.73
C GLU A 135 -4.90 -16.38 4.13
N GLU A 136 -5.31 -16.27 5.39
CA GLU A 136 -5.97 -15.08 5.90
C GLU A 136 -4.91 -13.98 6.09
N VAL A 137 -5.12 -12.84 5.43
CA VAL A 137 -4.19 -11.72 5.43
C VAL A 137 -4.82 -10.59 6.24
N GLN A 138 -4.08 -10.05 7.19
CA GLN A 138 -4.46 -8.86 7.92
C GLN A 138 -4.02 -7.65 7.11
N LEU A 139 -5.00 -6.88 6.65
CA LEU A 139 -4.77 -5.65 5.90
C LEU A 139 -4.59 -4.48 6.87
N HIS A 140 -3.73 -3.54 6.49
CA HIS A 140 -3.42 -2.35 7.24
C HIS A 140 -3.65 -1.12 6.37
N ILE A 141 -4.13 -0.05 7.00
CA ILE A 141 -4.25 1.29 6.43
C ILE A 141 -3.48 2.29 7.30
N THR A 142 -2.83 3.26 6.67
CA THR A 142 -2.26 4.42 7.37
C THR A 142 -3.30 5.53 7.54
N LEU A 143 -3.37 6.08 8.75
CA LEU A 143 -4.14 7.27 9.09
C LEU A 143 -3.21 8.42 9.48
N ILE A 144 -3.48 9.61 8.98
CA ILE A 144 -2.78 10.83 9.36
C ILE A 144 -3.80 11.81 9.96
N VAL A 145 -3.74 11.98 11.27
CA VAL A 145 -4.61 12.86 12.04
C VAL A 145 -3.94 14.21 12.19
N ASN A 146 -4.54 15.25 11.64
CA ASN A 146 -4.11 16.64 11.75
C ASN A 146 -5.10 17.39 12.64
N ILE A 147 -4.59 18.02 13.69
CA ILE A 147 -5.40 18.79 14.65
C ILE A 147 -4.80 20.18 14.74
N SER A 148 -5.58 21.18 14.36
CA SER A 148 -5.22 22.59 14.47
C SER A 148 -6.22 23.31 15.33
N LYS A 149 -5.77 24.27 16.13
CA LYS A 149 -6.68 25.18 16.84
C LYS A 149 -6.90 26.41 15.97
N CYS A 150 -8.13 26.90 15.86
CA CYS A 150 -8.52 27.99 14.94
C CYS A 150 -7.70 29.28 15.10
N LYS A 151 -7.01 29.48 16.23
CA LYS A 151 -6.15 30.66 16.52
C LYS A 151 -4.66 30.39 16.30
N ASP A 152 -4.27 29.13 16.24
CA ASP A 152 -2.88 28.71 16.23
C ASP A 152 -2.46 28.33 14.80
N VAL A 153 -1.25 28.73 14.44
CA VAL A 153 -0.62 28.34 13.17
C VAL A 153 -0.03 26.91 13.28
N ASP A 154 0.03 26.38 14.49
CA ASP A 154 0.62 25.09 14.79
C ASP A 154 -0.42 23.98 14.59
N VAL A 155 -0.01 22.94 13.86
CA VAL A 155 -0.81 21.74 13.58
C VAL A 155 -0.14 20.55 14.24
N LEU A 156 -0.86 19.83 15.08
CA LEU A 156 -0.45 18.54 15.60
C LEU A 156 -0.73 17.48 14.53
N GLU A 157 0.31 16.80 14.07
CA GLU A 157 0.20 15.69 13.12
C GLU A 157 0.54 14.37 13.82
N ILE A 158 -0.38 13.41 13.75
CA ILE A 158 -0.27 12.08 14.34
C ILE A 158 -0.41 11.05 13.23
N THR A 159 0.63 10.26 13.00
CA THR A 159 0.59 9.15 12.04
C THR A 159 0.28 7.87 12.80
N CYS A 160 -0.76 7.16 12.35
CA CYS A 160 -1.21 5.92 12.96
C CYS A 160 -1.28 4.79 11.92
N SER A 161 -1.06 3.57 12.37
CA SER A 161 -1.35 2.35 11.64
C SER A 161 -2.64 1.74 12.17
N ALA A 162 -3.68 1.65 11.34
CA ALA A 162 -4.88 0.90 11.71
C ALA A 162 -4.85 -0.50 11.12
N TRP A 163 -4.98 -1.45 12.04
CA TRP A 163 -5.29 -2.84 11.81
C TRP A 163 -6.80 -3.05 11.98
N PRO A 164 -7.38 -4.19 11.58
CA PRO A 164 -8.82 -4.47 11.75
C PRO A 164 -9.31 -4.36 13.20
N ASP A 165 -8.42 -4.60 14.15
CA ASP A 165 -8.69 -4.82 15.57
C ASP A 165 -7.91 -3.87 16.49
N SER A 166 -7.03 -3.03 15.95
CA SER A 166 -6.25 -2.06 16.73
C SER A 166 -5.78 -0.85 15.91
N ILE A 167 -5.47 0.24 16.60
CA ILE A 167 -4.79 1.40 16.03
C ILE A 167 -3.51 1.63 16.82
N GLU A 168 -2.38 1.76 16.12
CA GLU A 168 -1.07 1.99 16.69
C GLU A 168 -0.55 3.37 16.30
N ILE A 169 -0.17 4.19 17.28
CA ILE A 169 0.47 5.48 17.01
C ILE A 169 1.93 5.24 16.63
N ASN A 170 2.32 5.71 15.44
CA ASN A 170 3.67 5.55 14.93
C ASN A 170 4.55 6.76 15.30
N ARG A 171 4.07 7.96 14.98
CA ARG A 171 4.81 9.21 15.13
C ARG A 171 3.88 10.38 15.45
N LEU A 172 4.45 11.35 16.16
CA LEU A 172 3.80 12.57 16.60
C LEU A 172 4.74 13.74 16.31
N PHE A 173 4.27 14.76 15.59
CA PHE A 173 5.05 15.98 15.41
C PHE A 173 4.18 17.22 15.27
N ILE A 174 4.77 18.36 15.59
CA ILE A 174 4.10 19.65 15.51
C ILE A 174 4.64 20.37 14.28
N ARG A 175 3.74 20.66 13.34
CA ARG A 175 4.01 21.50 12.18
C ARG A 175 3.67 22.93 12.53
N ARG A 176 4.69 23.75 12.71
CA ARG A 176 4.54 25.21 12.72
C ARG A 176 4.33 25.67 11.28
N GLY A 177 3.42 26.61 11.02
CA GLY A 177 3.13 27.10 9.65
C GLY A 177 4.31 27.82 8.98
N ASP A 178 4.03 28.71 8.03
CA ASP A 178 4.86 29.26 6.92
C ASP A 178 6.38 29.53 7.10
N LYS A 179 6.93 29.41 8.31
CA LYS A 179 8.37 29.42 8.60
C LYS A 179 8.82 28.06 9.14
N MET A 180 8.64 26.99 8.38
CA MET A 180 9.22 25.70 8.74
C MET A 180 10.74 25.76 8.51
N PRO A 181 11.58 25.39 9.49
CA PRO A 181 13.02 25.28 9.26
C PRO A 181 13.29 24.18 8.23
N ALA A 182 14.43 24.25 7.53
CA ALA A 182 14.81 23.27 6.51
C ALA A 182 14.83 21.81 7.03
N GLN A 183 14.98 21.64 8.34
CA GLN A 183 14.84 20.36 9.05
C GLN A 183 13.93 20.57 10.26
N PRO A 184 12.62 20.31 10.13
CA PRO A 184 11.72 20.36 11.27
C PRO A 184 12.02 19.21 12.24
N TYR A 185 11.81 19.47 13.52
CA TYR A 185 11.84 18.40 14.52
C TYR A 185 10.66 17.45 14.29
N VAL A 186 10.95 16.17 14.07
CA VAL A 186 9.97 15.13 13.71
C VAL A 186 9.39 14.42 14.95
N GLY A 187 9.78 14.85 16.16
CA GLY A 187 9.39 14.18 17.39
C GLY A 187 10.26 12.95 17.71
N PRO A 188 10.20 12.44 18.95
CA PRO A 188 10.79 11.16 19.31
C PRO A 188 9.98 10.00 18.70
N GLU A 189 10.49 8.78 18.78
CA GLU A 189 9.66 7.62 18.46
C GLU A 189 8.57 7.44 19.53
N PHE A 190 7.35 7.04 19.13
CA PHE A 190 6.24 6.90 20.09
C PHE A 190 6.58 5.91 21.23
N LYS A 191 7.33 4.85 20.91
CA LYS A 191 7.75 3.81 21.88
C LYS A 191 8.78 4.29 22.90
N GLU A 192 9.42 5.43 22.67
CA GLU A 192 10.39 6.03 23.58
C GLU A 192 9.72 6.98 24.60
N LEU A 193 8.44 7.30 24.40
CA LEU A 193 7.66 8.08 25.36
C LEU A 193 7.37 7.26 26.61
N ASP A 194 7.16 7.91 27.74
CA ASP A 194 6.70 7.22 28.95
C ASP A 194 5.28 6.65 28.79
N ASP A 195 4.97 5.61 29.55
CA ASP A 195 3.70 4.88 29.44
C ASP A 195 2.48 5.78 29.73
N GLU A 196 2.62 6.74 30.66
CA GLU A 196 1.54 7.67 31.03
C GLU A 196 1.18 8.62 29.88
N LEU A 197 2.18 9.14 29.16
CA LEU A 197 2.00 9.98 27.98
C LEU A 197 1.45 9.17 26.81
N GLN A 198 1.94 7.96 26.59
CA GLN A 198 1.41 7.06 25.55
C GLN A 198 -0.09 6.81 25.77
N ASP A 199 -0.50 6.45 27.00
CA ASP A 199 -1.90 6.22 27.37
C ASP A 199 -2.75 7.49 27.18
N SER A 200 -2.20 8.65 27.55
CA SER A 200 -2.89 9.93 27.40
C SER A 200 -3.10 10.31 25.93
N LEU A 201 -2.15 9.98 25.05
CA LEU A 201 -2.26 10.21 23.61
C LEU A 201 -3.32 9.31 22.97
N TYR A 202 -3.42 8.05 23.37
CA TYR A 202 -4.51 7.17 22.91
C TYR A 202 -5.88 7.69 23.33
N LYS A 203 -6.05 8.07 24.61
CA LYS A 203 -7.31 8.68 25.10
C LYS A 203 -7.64 9.98 24.36
N PHE A 204 -6.62 10.77 24.04
CA PHE A 204 -6.78 12.02 23.31
C PHE A 204 -7.30 11.80 21.88
N LEU A 205 -6.81 10.75 21.20
CA LEU A 205 -7.27 10.35 19.86
C LEU A 205 -8.68 9.76 19.89
N GLU A 206 -8.98 8.87 20.83
CA GLU A 206 -10.29 8.22 20.98
C GLU A 206 -11.43 9.23 21.16
N ALA A 207 -11.15 10.38 21.80
CA ALA A 207 -12.13 11.44 21.95
C ALA A 207 -12.41 12.24 20.65
N ARG A 208 -11.62 12.05 19.59
CA ARG A 208 -11.59 12.92 18.40
C ARG A 208 -11.82 12.19 17.08
N VAL A 209 -11.45 10.92 16.99
CA VAL A 209 -11.51 10.07 15.79
C VAL A 209 -12.53 8.97 16.02
#